data_AF-A0A0M3T5M0-F1
#
_entry.id   AF-A0A0M3T5M0-F1
#
_cell.length_a   1.000
_cell.length_b   1.000
_cell.length_c   1.000
_cell.angle_alpha   90.00
_cell.angle_beta   90.00
_cell.angle_gamma   90.00
#
_symmetry.space_group_name_H-M   'P 1'
#
loop_
_entity.id
_entity.type
_entity.pdbx_description
1 polymer ?
#
loop_
_entity_poly.entity_id
_entity_poly.type
_entity_poly.pdbx_seq_one_letter_code
_entity_poly.pdbx_strand_id
1 'polypeptide(L)'
;MADVAAQVGEHDTRLWRFIRHYVDEAGLYEDYTGVEAIGIDETSRKGHRYITVVADLTGRNVVCVVPGKDANTVKEFARDFMDHNGDPYHVRLVTCDMSPGFAKGIREHLSNAHRIIDRFHMIRHANEAVDKVRKAEAWDRPVLRNTKYVWLRSDAGLTDPQLEVKRNLARQRLKTARACGMRETLQDIHADSASRMEARRDSSRCARG
;
A
#
# COMPACT_ATOMS: atom_id res chain seq x y z
N MET A 1 -16.06 -21.68 -3.47
CA MET A 1 -16.15 -22.50 -4.68
C MET A 1 -16.99 -23.75 -4.45
N ALA A 2 -16.87 -24.44 -3.30
CA ALA A 2 -17.79 -25.51 -2.91
C ALA A 2 -19.29 -25.10 -2.98
N ASP A 3 -19.65 -23.91 -2.51
CA ASP A 3 -21.04 -23.43 -2.59
C ASP A 3 -21.51 -23.18 -4.02
N VAL A 4 -20.64 -22.65 -4.88
CA VAL A 4 -20.93 -22.45 -6.31
C VAL A 4 -21.04 -23.81 -7.01
N ALA A 5 -20.15 -24.74 -6.70
CA ALA A 5 -20.16 -26.11 -7.22
C ALA A 5 -21.48 -26.82 -6.88
N ALA A 6 -21.97 -26.65 -5.66
CA ALA A 6 -23.28 -27.16 -5.25
C ALA A 6 -24.45 -26.51 -6.02
N GLN A 7 -24.38 -25.21 -6.32
CA GLN A 7 -25.41 -24.50 -7.08
C GLN A 7 -25.46 -24.92 -8.56
N VAL A 8 -24.31 -25.21 -9.18
CA VAL A 8 -24.25 -25.67 -10.59
C VAL A 8 -24.21 -27.19 -10.75
N GLY A 9 -24.30 -27.96 -9.65
CA GLY A 9 -24.31 -29.42 -9.69
C GLY A 9 -22.98 -30.05 -10.13
N GLU A 10 -21.86 -29.36 -9.90
CA GLU A 10 -20.52 -29.78 -10.32
C GLU A 10 -19.58 -29.99 -9.13
N HIS A 11 -18.43 -30.63 -9.38
CA HIS A 11 -17.39 -30.77 -8.36
C HIS A 11 -16.47 -29.55 -8.31
N ASP A 12 -16.11 -29.11 -7.10
CA ASP A 12 -15.22 -27.97 -6.84
C ASP A 12 -13.90 -28.07 -7.63
N THR A 13 -13.33 -29.28 -7.72
CA THR A 13 -12.08 -29.54 -8.46
C THR A 13 -12.23 -29.29 -9.95
N ARG A 14 -13.40 -29.55 -10.54
CA ARG A 14 -13.70 -29.32 -11.95
C ARG A 14 -13.90 -27.84 -12.23
N LEU A 15 -14.60 -27.12 -11.35
CA LEU A 15 -14.70 -25.66 -11.44
C LEU A 15 -13.34 -24.98 -11.36
N TRP A 16 -12.45 -25.44 -10.48
CA TRP A 16 -11.08 -24.92 -10.41
C TRP A 16 -10.26 -25.20 -11.66
N ARG A 17 -10.41 -26.37 -12.29
CA ARG A 17 -9.75 -26.67 -13.57
C ARG A 17 -10.27 -25.76 -14.69
N PHE A 18 -11.58 -25.56 -14.75
CA PHE A 18 -12.21 -24.67 -15.70
C PHE A 18 -11.71 -23.23 -15.54
N ILE A 19 -11.73 -22.69 -14.32
CA ILE A 19 -11.24 -21.33 -14.06
C ILE A 19 -9.76 -21.19 -14.39
N ARG A 20 -8.92 -22.15 -13.97
CA ARG A 20 -7.49 -22.12 -14.32
C ARG A 20 -7.29 -22.10 -15.83
N HIS A 21 -8.00 -22.95 -16.57
CA HIS A 21 -7.89 -22.98 -18.03
C HIS A 21 -8.18 -21.60 -18.66
N TYR A 22 -9.25 -20.93 -18.26
CA TYR A 22 -9.58 -19.60 -18.79
C TYR A 22 -8.63 -18.50 -18.30
N VAL A 23 -8.11 -18.60 -17.07
CA VAL A 23 -7.09 -17.66 -16.57
C VAL A 23 -5.78 -17.84 -17.34
N ASP A 24 -5.34 -19.08 -17.54
CA ASP A 24 -4.14 -19.41 -18.31
C ASP A 24 -4.29 -18.97 -19.77
N GLU A 25 -5.46 -19.18 -20.38
CA GLU A 25 -5.77 -18.72 -21.73
C GLU A 25 -5.81 -17.19 -21.82
N ALA A 26 -6.40 -16.51 -20.84
CA ALA A 26 -6.42 -15.05 -20.79
C ALA A 26 -5.02 -14.44 -20.65
N GLY A 27 -4.14 -15.07 -19.86
CA GLY A 27 -2.75 -14.65 -19.68
C GLY A 27 -1.96 -14.61 -21.00
N LEU A 28 -2.27 -15.50 -21.96
CA LEU A 28 -1.63 -15.49 -23.29
C LEU A 28 -1.89 -14.22 -24.09
N TYR A 29 -2.94 -13.46 -23.77
CA TYR A 29 -3.30 -12.22 -24.45
C TYR A 29 -2.88 -10.97 -23.68
N GLU A 30 -2.21 -11.13 -22.54
CA GLU A 30 -1.68 -9.99 -21.78
C GLU A 30 -0.47 -9.38 -22.51
N ASP A 31 -0.47 -8.05 -22.60
CA ASP A 31 0.60 -7.26 -23.20
C ASP A 31 0.91 -6.08 -22.28
N TYR A 32 2.16 -6.03 -21.82
CA TYR A 32 2.65 -5.05 -20.87
C TYR A 32 3.57 -3.99 -21.47
N THR A 33 3.64 -3.88 -22.81
CA THR A 33 4.48 -2.91 -23.53
C THR A 33 4.31 -1.45 -23.02
N GLY A 34 3.10 -1.09 -22.55
CA GLY A 34 2.78 0.28 -22.11
C GLY A 34 2.86 0.55 -20.60
N VAL A 35 3.28 -0.43 -19.78
CA VAL A 35 3.23 -0.30 -18.32
C VAL A 35 4.43 0.52 -17.80
N GLU A 36 4.19 1.76 -17.39
CA GLU A 36 5.23 2.67 -16.87
C GLU A 36 5.20 2.85 -15.35
N ALA A 37 4.10 2.47 -14.68
CA ALA A 37 3.90 2.72 -13.26
C ALA A 37 3.19 1.55 -12.59
N ILE A 38 3.83 0.94 -11.60
CA ILE A 38 3.30 -0.24 -10.92
C ILE A 38 3.14 -0.03 -9.41
N GLY A 39 2.18 -0.74 -8.82
CA GLY A 39 2.02 -0.88 -7.38
C GLY A 39 2.30 -2.31 -6.94
N ILE A 40 3.06 -2.46 -5.87
CA ILE A 40 3.42 -3.75 -5.25
C ILE A 40 2.86 -3.77 -3.84
N ASP A 41 1.98 -4.74 -3.56
CA ASP A 41 1.39 -4.92 -2.23
C ASP A 41 1.47 -6.38 -1.76
N GLU A 42 1.68 -6.57 -0.46
CA GLU A 42 1.74 -7.88 0.18
C GLU A 42 0.41 -8.20 0.85
N THR A 43 -0.14 -9.38 0.59
CA THR A 43 -1.22 -9.92 1.44
C THR A 43 -0.86 -11.28 2.00
N SER A 44 -1.25 -11.49 3.26
CA SER A 44 -0.94 -12.70 4.01
C SER A 44 -2.18 -13.54 4.25
N ARG A 45 -2.07 -14.84 4.04
CA ARG A 45 -3.05 -15.83 4.50
C ARG A 45 -2.52 -16.55 5.76
N LYS A 46 -3.44 -17.12 6.55
CA LYS A 46 -3.10 -17.95 7.72
C LYS A 46 -1.97 -18.94 7.40
N GLY A 47 -0.98 -19.02 8.30
CA GLY A 47 0.17 -19.91 8.17
C GLY A 47 1.37 -19.32 7.41
N HIS A 48 1.57 -17.99 7.48
CA HIS A 48 2.73 -17.30 6.87
C HIS A 48 2.84 -17.50 5.35
N ARG A 49 1.71 -17.66 4.66
CA ARG A 49 1.67 -17.71 3.20
C ARG A 49 1.42 -16.32 2.67
N TYR A 50 2.46 -15.72 2.11
CA TYR A 50 2.42 -14.39 1.52
C TYR A 50 2.24 -14.50 0.02
N ILE A 51 1.39 -13.64 -0.53
CA ILE A 51 1.33 -13.37 -1.97
C ILE A 51 1.60 -11.88 -2.16
N THR A 52 2.35 -11.56 -3.20
CA THR A 52 2.60 -10.21 -3.65
C THR A 52 1.78 -9.98 -4.90
N VAL A 53 1.01 -8.91 -4.89
CA VAL A 53 0.22 -8.47 -6.04
C VAL A 53 0.94 -7.29 -6.66
N VAL A 54 1.16 -7.38 -7.98
CA VAL A 54 1.68 -6.27 -8.79
C VAL A 54 0.57 -5.79 -9.70
N ALA A 55 0.28 -4.49 -9.69
CA ALA A 55 -0.77 -3.89 -10.49
C ALA A 55 -0.24 -2.68 -11.28
N ASP A 56 -0.74 -2.50 -12.50
CA ASP A 56 -0.51 -1.30 -13.29
C ASP A 56 -1.37 -0.17 -12.71
N LEU A 57 -0.72 0.90 -12.27
CA LEU A 57 -1.38 2.06 -11.68
C LEU A 57 -2.10 2.93 -12.72
N THR A 58 -1.74 2.78 -14.00
CA THR A 58 -2.32 3.54 -15.12
C THR A 58 -3.51 2.80 -15.69
N GLY A 59 -3.31 1.57 -16.16
CA GLY A 59 -4.34 0.70 -16.73
C GLY A 59 -5.31 0.10 -15.71
N ARG A 60 -4.97 0.16 -14.41
CA ARG A 60 -5.76 -0.36 -13.28
C ARG A 60 -6.03 -1.86 -13.34
N ASN A 61 -5.08 -2.60 -13.91
CA ASN A 61 -5.16 -4.06 -14.02
C ASN A 61 -4.10 -4.71 -13.13
N VAL A 62 -4.39 -5.91 -12.65
CA VAL A 62 -3.38 -6.75 -12.00
C VAL A 62 -2.47 -7.28 -13.09
N VAL A 63 -1.16 -7.06 -12.93
CA VAL A 63 -0.12 -7.49 -13.85
C VAL A 63 0.39 -8.88 -13.45
N CYS A 64 0.55 -9.12 -12.14
CA CYS A 64 1.05 -10.40 -11.68
C CYS A 64 0.68 -10.67 -10.23
N VAL A 65 0.57 -11.96 -9.87
CA VAL A 65 0.44 -12.41 -8.48
C VAL A 65 1.50 -13.47 -8.21
N VAL A 66 2.49 -13.12 -7.40
CA VAL A 66 3.65 -13.96 -7.13
C VAL A 66 3.66 -14.41 -5.66
N PRO A 67 3.93 -15.70 -5.36
CA PRO A 67 4.16 -16.14 -3.99
C PRO A 67 5.38 -15.45 -3.35
N GLY A 68 5.30 -15.14 -2.06
CA GLY A 68 6.39 -14.53 -1.31
C GLY A 68 6.27 -13.02 -1.18
N LYS A 69 7.37 -12.40 -0.73
CA LYS A 69 7.43 -10.97 -0.35
C LYS A 69 8.84 -10.37 -0.31
N ASP A 70 9.78 -11.00 -0.98
CA ASP A 70 11.19 -10.64 -0.91
C ASP A 70 11.72 -10.16 -2.27
N ALA A 71 13.02 -9.96 -2.35
CA ALA A 71 13.65 -9.52 -3.60
C ALA A 71 13.47 -10.55 -4.74
N ASN A 72 13.37 -11.84 -4.41
CA ASN A 72 13.13 -12.89 -5.41
C ASN A 72 11.72 -12.79 -5.98
N THR A 73 10.74 -12.34 -5.20
CA THR A 73 9.39 -12.06 -5.69
C THR A 73 9.38 -10.97 -6.78
N VAL A 74 10.16 -9.89 -6.59
CA VAL A 74 10.30 -8.84 -7.62
C VAL A 74 11.05 -9.35 -8.86
N LYS A 75 12.03 -10.24 -8.66
CA LYS A 75 12.74 -10.90 -9.77
C LYS A 75 11.82 -11.77 -10.61
N GLU A 76 10.97 -12.56 -9.97
CA GLU A 76 9.97 -13.40 -10.63
C GLU A 76 8.97 -12.55 -11.40
N PHE A 77 8.47 -11.48 -10.79
CA PHE A 77 7.65 -10.48 -11.48
C PHE A 77 8.37 -9.92 -12.72
N ALA A 78 9.63 -9.48 -12.61
CA ALA A 78 10.32 -8.87 -13.75
C ALA A 78 10.51 -9.85 -14.92
N ARG A 79 10.65 -11.15 -14.64
CA ARG A 79 10.71 -12.19 -15.68
C ARG A 79 9.37 -12.36 -16.38
N ASP A 80 8.32 -12.57 -15.60
CA ASP A 80 6.94 -12.70 -16.09
C ASP A 80 6.50 -11.45 -16.89
N PHE A 81 6.89 -10.27 -16.42
CA PHE A 81 6.65 -9.00 -17.11
C PHE A 81 7.30 -8.96 -18.48
N MET A 82 8.54 -9.43 -18.63
CA MET A 82 9.24 -9.52 -19.92
C MET A 82 8.64 -10.58 -20.85
N ASP A 83 8.19 -11.71 -20.29
CA ASP A 83 7.55 -12.78 -21.06
C ASP A 83 6.24 -12.30 -21.73
N HIS A 84 5.60 -11.26 -21.17
CA HIS A 84 4.41 -10.58 -21.72
C HIS A 84 4.73 -9.21 -22.35
N ASN A 85 5.90 -9.07 -22.98
CA ASN A 85 6.36 -7.87 -23.71
C ASN A 85 6.58 -6.59 -22.88
N GLY A 86 6.54 -6.67 -21.55
CA GLY A 86 6.92 -5.57 -20.67
C GLY A 86 8.43 -5.33 -20.65
N ASP A 87 8.85 -4.07 -20.54
CA ASP A 87 10.26 -3.72 -20.34
C ASP A 87 10.47 -3.17 -18.92
N PRO A 88 11.19 -3.88 -18.03
CA PRO A 88 11.53 -3.40 -16.69
C PRO A 88 12.18 -2.00 -16.67
N TYR A 89 12.87 -1.60 -17.74
CA TYR A 89 13.48 -0.29 -17.88
C TYR A 89 12.45 0.83 -18.19
N HIS A 90 11.31 0.49 -18.79
CA HIS A 90 10.21 1.42 -19.03
C HIS A 90 9.38 1.70 -17.77
N VAL A 91 9.50 0.89 -16.71
CA VAL A 91 8.88 1.18 -15.42
C VAL A 91 9.59 2.35 -14.75
N ARG A 92 8.91 3.50 -14.67
CA ARG A 92 9.42 4.76 -14.10
C ARG A 92 9.03 4.95 -12.65
N LEU A 93 7.93 4.32 -12.22
CA LEU A 93 7.36 4.50 -10.89
C LEU A 93 7.00 3.15 -10.27
N VAL A 94 7.41 2.94 -9.02
CA VAL A 94 6.93 1.80 -8.22
C VAL A 94 6.42 2.34 -6.89
N THR A 95 5.13 2.12 -6.58
CA THR A 95 4.62 2.32 -5.23
C THR A 95 4.65 0.99 -4.48
N CYS A 96 5.22 0.95 -3.29
CA CYS A 96 5.22 -0.25 -2.46
C CYS A 96 5.25 0.09 -0.98
N ASP A 97 5.13 -0.93 -0.13
CA ASP A 97 5.35 -0.76 1.31
C ASP A 97 6.85 -0.47 1.62
N MET A 98 7.19 -0.40 2.91
CA MET A 98 8.56 -0.17 3.38
C MET A 98 9.40 -1.45 3.49
N SER A 99 9.04 -2.54 2.81
CA SER A 99 9.77 -3.81 2.85
C SER A 99 11.21 -3.66 2.33
N PRO A 100 12.23 -4.04 3.11
CA PRO A 100 13.60 -4.12 2.62
C PRO A 100 13.77 -5.08 1.45
N GLY A 101 12.93 -6.12 1.38
CA GLY A 101 12.91 -7.11 0.29
C GLY A 101 12.51 -6.46 -1.03
N PHE A 102 11.38 -5.76 -1.06
CA PHE A 102 10.96 -5.00 -2.25
C PHE A 102 11.95 -3.88 -2.58
N ALA A 103 12.42 -3.15 -1.57
CA ALA A 103 13.42 -2.11 -1.75
C ALA A 103 14.69 -2.63 -2.47
N LYS A 104 15.13 -3.84 -2.14
CA LYS A 104 16.25 -4.53 -2.81
C LYS A 104 15.87 -4.99 -4.21
N GLY A 105 14.77 -5.74 -4.34
CA GLY A 105 14.33 -6.29 -5.62
C GLY A 105 14.05 -5.22 -6.68
N ILE A 106 13.40 -4.11 -6.30
CA ILE A 106 13.16 -2.97 -7.20
C ILE A 106 14.48 -2.38 -7.68
N ARG A 107 15.46 -2.20 -6.79
CA ARG A 107 16.78 -1.67 -7.18
C ARG A 107 17.51 -2.58 -8.17
N GLU A 108 17.37 -3.90 -8.00
CA GLU A 108 18.07 -4.91 -8.80
C GLU A 108 17.38 -5.17 -10.15
N HIS A 109 16.05 -5.09 -10.22
CA HIS A 109 15.26 -5.53 -11.38
C HIS A 109 14.46 -4.43 -12.07
N LEU A 110 14.26 -3.29 -11.42
CA LEU A 110 13.52 -2.12 -11.94
C LEU A 110 14.38 -0.87 -11.75
N SER A 111 15.60 -0.91 -12.30
CA SER A 111 16.68 0.04 -11.99
C SER A 111 16.38 1.50 -12.37
N ASN A 112 15.48 1.74 -13.33
CA ASN A 112 15.04 3.06 -13.75
C ASN A 112 13.85 3.59 -12.91
N ALA A 113 13.26 2.77 -12.05
CA ALA A 113 12.05 3.11 -11.33
C ALA A 113 12.33 3.94 -10.06
N HIS A 114 11.54 4.99 -9.88
CA HIS A 114 11.47 5.73 -8.62
C HIS A 114 10.55 5.00 -7.65
N ARG A 115 11.10 4.54 -6.54
CA ARG A 115 10.33 3.91 -5.46
C ARG A 115 9.64 4.97 -4.60
N ILE A 116 8.32 4.90 -4.53
CA ILE A 116 7.46 5.70 -3.65
C ILE A 116 6.90 4.80 -2.56
N ILE A 117 6.85 5.31 -1.33
CA ILE A 117 6.17 4.62 -0.23
C ILE A 117 4.67 4.80 -0.37
N ASP A 118 3.94 3.69 -0.34
CA ASP A 118 2.50 3.70 -0.41
C ASP A 118 1.86 4.48 0.75
N ARG A 119 0.84 5.29 0.42
CA ARG A 119 0.16 6.18 1.36
C ARG A 119 -0.50 5.41 2.49
N PHE A 120 -1.15 4.28 2.19
CA PHE A 120 -1.88 3.53 3.19
C PHE A 120 -0.93 3.02 4.27
N HIS A 121 0.22 2.46 3.87
CA HIS A 121 1.26 2.02 4.79
C HIS A 121 1.84 3.17 5.61
N MET A 122 2.14 4.31 4.98
CA MET A 122 2.62 5.50 5.67
C MET A 122 1.66 5.96 6.77
N ILE A 123 0.36 6.10 6.46
CA ILE A 123 -0.66 6.52 7.43
C ILE A 123 -0.86 5.47 8.52
N ARG A 124 -0.80 4.18 8.18
CA ARG A 124 -0.84 3.09 9.16
C ARG A 124 0.30 3.21 10.17
N HIS A 125 1.54 3.39 9.73
CA HIS A 125 2.69 3.55 10.63
C HIS A 125 2.60 4.81 11.49
N ALA A 126 2.13 5.92 10.92
CA ALA A 126 1.92 7.14 11.69
C ALA A 126 0.83 6.95 12.77
N ASN A 127 -0.26 6.24 12.47
CA ASN A 127 -1.27 5.86 13.45
C ASN A 127 -0.73 4.94 14.54
N GLU A 128 0.09 3.95 14.18
CA GLU A 128 0.75 3.06 15.14
C GLU A 128 1.69 3.84 16.07
N ALA A 129 2.43 4.82 15.55
CA ALA A 129 3.29 5.70 16.34
C ALA A 129 2.49 6.54 17.34
N VAL A 130 1.37 7.14 16.92
CA VAL A 130 0.47 7.88 17.81
C VAL A 130 -0.07 6.98 18.92
N ASP A 131 -0.54 5.76 18.60
CA ASP A 131 -1.04 4.83 19.62
C ASP A 131 0.06 4.35 20.58
N LYS A 132 1.30 4.19 20.11
CA LYS A 132 2.46 3.87 20.98
C LYS A 132 2.72 4.99 21.98
N VAL A 133 2.77 6.24 21.53
CA VAL A 133 2.94 7.41 22.41
C VAL A 133 1.80 7.51 23.40
N ARG A 134 0.55 7.35 22.94
CA ARG A 134 -0.64 7.34 23.81
C ARG A 134 -0.57 6.26 24.87
N LYS A 135 -0.22 5.04 24.50
CA LYS A 135 -0.08 3.91 25.45
C LYS A 135 0.98 4.20 26.51
N ALA A 136 2.14 4.72 26.09
CA ALA A 136 3.21 5.08 27.03
C ALA A 136 2.79 6.20 27.98
N GLU A 137 2.15 7.25 27.46
CA GLU A 137 1.73 8.41 28.27
C GLU A 137 0.51 8.12 29.16
N ALA A 138 -0.37 7.17 28.77
CA ALA A 138 -1.57 6.81 29.53
C ALA A 138 -1.29 6.12 30.87
N TRP A 139 -0.05 5.68 31.11
CA TRP A 139 0.39 5.19 32.41
C TRP A 139 0.34 6.29 33.47
N ASP A 140 0.94 7.45 33.17
CA ASP A 140 1.01 8.60 34.07
C ASP A 140 -0.19 9.55 33.93
N ARG A 141 -0.87 9.50 32.77
CA ARG A 141 -2.01 10.37 32.44
C ARG A 141 -3.26 9.52 32.18
N PRO A 142 -4.04 9.14 33.22
CA PRO A 142 -5.24 8.32 33.08
C PRO A 142 -6.30 8.91 32.13
N VAL A 143 -6.30 10.22 31.93
CA VAL A 143 -7.17 10.93 30.96
C VAL A 143 -7.01 10.44 29.51
N LEU A 144 -5.90 9.77 29.18
CA LEU A 144 -5.66 9.17 27.85
C LEU A 144 -6.21 7.74 27.71
N ARG A 145 -6.71 7.13 28.79
CA ARG A 145 -7.34 5.81 28.72
C ARG A 145 -8.63 5.91 27.89
N ASN A 146 -8.87 4.90 27.06
CA ASN A 146 -10.03 4.84 26.15
C ASN A 146 -10.12 5.96 25.10
N THR A 147 -9.08 6.78 24.92
CA THR A 147 -9.07 7.85 23.91
C THR A 147 -8.46 7.44 22.56
N LYS A 148 -8.11 6.16 22.36
CA LYS A 148 -7.41 5.67 21.15
C LYS A 148 -8.04 6.21 19.85
N TYR A 149 -9.34 6.01 19.67
CA TYR A 149 -10.01 6.39 18.42
C TYR A 149 -10.21 7.89 18.25
N VAL A 150 -10.13 8.67 19.34
CA VAL A 150 -10.13 10.14 19.31
C VAL A 150 -8.88 10.66 18.59
N TRP A 151 -7.74 9.97 18.77
CA TRP A 151 -6.46 10.36 18.15
C TRP A 151 -6.23 9.74 16.78
N LEU A 152 -6.79 8.56 16.49
CA LEU A 152 -6.51 7.83 15.25
C LEU A 152 -7.44 8.17 14.09
N ARG A 153 -8.60 8.78 14.33
CA ARG A 153 -9.49 9.24 13.26
C ARG A 153 -9.12 10.66 12.81
N SER A 154 -9.57 11.02 11.61
CA SER A 154 -9.60 12.42 11.17
C SER A 154 -10.75 13.14 11.86
N ASP A 155 -10.68 14.47 11.96
CA ASP A 155 -11.71 15.28 12.61
C ASP A 155 -13.08 15.10 11.97
N ALA A 156 -13.14 14.97 10.63
CA ALA A 156 -14.37 14.69 9.89
C ALA A 156 -14.99 13.31 10.20
N GLY A 157 -14.21 12.38 10.77
CA GLY A 157 -14.66 11.03 11.15
C GLY A 157 -15.02 10.88 12.64
N LEU A 158 -14.99 11.97 13.40
CA LEU A 158 -15.34 12.00 14.83
C LEU A 158 -16.77 12.54 15.01
N THR A 159 -17.45 12.06 16.05
CA THR A 159 -18.70 12.70 16.50
C THR A 159 -18.40 13.98 17.28
N ASP A 160 -19.37 14.91 17.36
CA ASP A 160 -19.17 16.18 18.09
C ASP A 160 -18.64 15.99 19.52
N PRO A 161 -19.14 15.03 20.32
CA PRO A 161 -18.58 14.78 21.66
C PRO A 161 -17.12 14.30 21.62
N GLN A 162 -16.75 13.46 20.65
CA GLN A 162 -15.37 12.97 20.51
C GLN A 162 -14.42 14.09 20.07
N LEU A 163 -14.89 14.97 19.20
CA LEU A 163 -14.14 16.13 18.73
C LEU A 163 -13.89 17.11 19.88
N GLU A 164 -14.88 17.33 20.73
CA GLU A 164 -14.72 18.19 21.92
C GLU A 164 -13.72 17.59 22.92
N VAL A 165 -13.77 16.27 23.15
CA VAL A 165 -12.75 15.56 23.95
C VAL A 165 -11.35 15.74 23.33
N LYS A 166 -11.22 15.59 22.00
CA LYS A 166 -9.95 15.79 21.30
C LYS A 166 -9.41 17.19 21.53
N ARG A 167 -10.24 18.22 21.32
CA ARG A 167 -9.86 19.63 21.50
C ARG A 167 -9.43 19.93 22.92
N ASN A 168 -10.16 19.44 23.92
CA ASN A 168 -9.83 19.66 25.33
C ASN A 168 -8.53 18.98 25.74
N LEU A 169 -8.26 17.77 25.24
CA LEU A 169 -7.00 17.08 25.49
C LEU A 169 -5.84 17.70 24.70
N ALA A 170 -6.08 18.17 23.49
CA ALA A 170 -5.06 18.82 22.65
C ALA A 170 -4.56 20.15 23.22
N ARG A 171 -5.38 20.85 24.02
CA ARG A 171 -4.98 22.06 24.76
C ARG A 171 -4.01 21.77 25.91
N GLN A 172 -3.88 20.51 26.33
CA GLN A 172 -2.94 20.11 27.38
C GLN A 172 -1.55 19.82 26.78
N ARG A 173 -0.51 19.88 27.61
CA ARG A 173 0.88 19.55 27.21
C ARG A 173 1.11 18.04 27.10
N LEU A 174 0.32 17.36 26.27
CA LEU A 174 0.39 15.91 26.04
C LEU A 174 1.32 15.58 24.87
N LYS A 175 2.20 14.60 25.05
CA LYS A 175 3.01 14.02 23.97
C LYS A 175 2.12 13.41 22.89
N THR A 176 0.99 12.82 23.29
CA THR A 176 -0.01 12.24 22.39
C THR A 176 -0.62 13.28 21.46
N ALA A 177 -0.95 14.46 21.99
CA ALA A 177 -1.49 15.55 21.17
C ALA A 177 -0.46 16.04 20.14
N ARG A 178 0.80 16.19 20.55
CA ARG A 178 1.90 16.53 19.64
C ARG A 178 2.11 15.48 18.55
N ALA A 179 2.09 14.20 18.91
CA ALA A 179 2.22 13.11 17.94
C ALA A 179 1.04 13.08 16.95
N CYS A 180 -0.18 13.33 17.42
CA CYS A 180 -1.36 13.44 16.57
C CYS A 180 -1.22 14.57 15.54
N GLY A 181 -0.76 15.75 15.98
CA GLY A 181 -0.50 16.88 15.09
C GLY A 181 0.55 16.56 14.02
N MET A 182 1.65 15.89 14.38
CA MET A 182 2.67 15.46 13.40
C MET A 182 2.09 14.51 12.33
N ARG A 183 1.23 13.58 12.74
CA ARG A 183 0.53 12.68 11.82
C ARG A 183 -0.41 13.45 10.88
N GLU A 184 -1.13 14.44 11.39
CA GLU A 184 -2.02 15.28 10.59
C GLU A 184 -1.22 16.10 9.56
N THR A 185 -0.11 16.71 9.96
CA THR A 185 0.80 17.38 9.02
C THR A 185 1.31 16.43 7.93
N LEU A 186 1.61 15.17 8.26
CA LEU A 186 1.99 14.17 7.25
C LEU A 186 0.86 13.87 6.25
N GLN A 187 -0.39 13.87 6.71
CA GLN A 187 -1.56 13.71 5.85
C GLN A 187 -1.74 14.91 4.92
N ASP A 188 -1.52 16.13 5.43
CA ASP A 188 -1.64 17.38 4.68
C ASP A 188 -0.58 17.46 3.58
N ILE A 189 0.69 17.19 3.91
CA ILE A 189 1.79 17.16 2.92
C ILE A 189 1.44 16.23 1.76
N HIS A 190 0.89 15.05 2.06
CA HIS A 190 0.50 14.12 1.02
C HIS A 190 -0.74 14.58 0.22
N ALA A 191 -1.72 15.20 0.88
CA ALA A 191 -2.91 15.73 0.21
C ALA A 191 -2.53 16.85 -0.78
N ASP A 192 -1.63 17.74 -0.38
CA ASP A 192 -1.11 18.82 -1.21
C ASP A 192 -0.26 18.28 -2.37
N SER A 193 0.58 17.26 -2.11
CA SER A 193 1.37 16.56 -3.12
C SER A 193 0.52 15.86 -4.19
N ALA A 194 -0.74 15.51 -3.87
CA ALA A 194 -1.68 14.91 -4.81
C ALA A 194 -2.27 15.92 -5.80
N SER A 195 -2.10 17.23 -5.58
CA SER A 195 -2.34 18.27 -6.58
C SER A 195 -1.21 18.25 -7.64
N ARG A 196 -1.27 17.24 -8.51
CA ARG A 196 -0.25 16.77 -9.48
C ARG A 196 0.32 17.80 -10.49
N MET A 197 0.07 19.10 -10.36
CA MET A 197 0.71 20.13 -11.19
C MET A 197 2.04 20.66 -10.64
N GLU A 198 2.29 20.61 -9.33
CA GLU A 198 3.52 21.19 -8.75
C GLU A 198 4.69 20.19 -8.67
N ALA A 199 4.42 18.92 -8.33
CA ALA A 199 5.46 17.89 -8.27
C ALA A 199 6.13 17.60 -9.63
N ARG A 200 5.44 17.87 -10.76
CA ARG A 200 6.03 17.77 -12.10
C ARG A 200 7.01 18.93 -12.40
N ARG A 201 6.86 20.09 -11.75
CA ARG A 201 7.76 21.24 -11.95
C ARG A 201 9.09 21.06 -11.21
N ASP A 202 9.08 20.50 -10.01
CA ASP A 202 10.32 20.34 -9.22
C ASP A 202 11.23 19.21 -9.70
N SER A 203 10.69 18.12 -10.27
CA SER A 203 11.52 17.07 -10.89
C SER A 203 12.32 17.57 -12.10
N SER A 204 11.85 18.64 -12.77
CA SER A 204 12.57 19.28 -13.89
C SER A 204 13.64 20.29 -13.45
N ARG A 205 13.68 20.61 -12.15
CA ARG A 205 14.62 21.56 -11.53
C ARG A 205 15.81 20.85 -10.89
N CYS A 206 15.60 19.66 -10.31
CA CYS A 206 16.69 18.82 -9.80
C CYS A 206 17.53 18.13 -10.89
N ALA A 207 17.05 18.04 -12.14
CA ALA A 207 17.80 17.46 -13.26
C ALA A 207 18.77 18.45 -13.94
N ARG A 208 18.94 19.66 -13.41
CA ARG A 208 19.83 20.72 -13.94
C ARG A 208 20.79 21.30 -12.90
N GLY A 209 21.02 20.59 -11.79
CA GLY A 209 22.00 20.95 -10.76
C GLY A 209 23.15 19.96 -10.72
#